data_AF-A0AAW6IPT3-F1
#
_entry.id   AF-A0AAW6IPT3-F1
#
_cell.length_a   1.000
_cell.length_b   1.000
_cell.length_c   1.000
_cell.angle_alpha   90.00
_cell.angle_beta   90.00
_cell.angle_gamma   90.00
#
_symmetry.space_group_name_H-M   'P 1'
#
loop_
_entity.id
_entity.type
_entity.pdbx_description
1 polymer ?
#
loop_
_entity_poly.entity_id
_entity_poly.type
_entity_poly.pdbx_seq_one_letter_code
_entity_poly.pdbx_strand_id
1 'polypeptide(L)'
;MDEKQLSVARTNWRSINMVSELQTIKSNLEIENQRLQRSLLQATEDCKSMTENLKKNESAIQKAKIEIKQMQILNKESDSRIKELEFSIIESKKENEKIKNDLLDKEKRLLYSIEENKQLQKRLSDEQTKARKVQKEYENLLAEQKVKTQSQSKPIVPKQEVSSVNRSTNMASGNSSVVNSNKNKTFKNKNDVFGLVRSLCTGSLITLDTNIITAGLRIYPLIQILAKDYELTYSEKAISNLFTIGNLVNAIWERKTSTIPNTLPPAQKKRKFSSKNDVFNFVRPFCKGKLITLNTGFYVAEIQYADLRKALLEKYNINISEYSLRCHATVGKLIDSIWSEHIKYAL
;
A
#
# COMPACT_ATOMS: atom_id res chain seq x y z
N MET A 1 107.95 -10.34 72.01
CA MET A 1 106.72 -11.08 71.68
C MET A 1 107.18 -12.31 70.90
N ASP A 2 106.75 -13.50 71.31
CA ASP A 2 107.25 -14.77 70.76
C ASP A 2 106.73 -14.98 69.32
N GLU A 3 107.56 -15.46 68.40
CA GLU A 3 107.27 -15.49 66.95
C GLU A 3 106.02 -16.31 66.62
N LYS A 4 105.74 -17.35 67.43
CA LYS A 4 104.51 -18.13 67.39
C LYS A 4 103.25 -17.32 67.68
N GLN A 5 103.29 -16.40 68.65
CA GLN A 5 102.15 -15.55 69.00
C GLN A 5 101.80 -14.58 67.87
N LEU A 6 102.83 -14.04 67.20
CA LEU A 6 102.65 -13.14 66.05
C LEU A 6 102.05 -13.85 64.83
N SER A 7 102.47 -15.10 64.58
CA SER A 7 101.94 -15.95 63.50
C SER A 7 100.46 -16.29 63.70
N VAL A 8 100.07 -16.65 64.94
CA VAL A 8 98.67 -16.92 65.30
C VAL A 8 97.82 -15.66 65.16
N ALA A 9 98.30 -14.50 65.63
CA ALA A 9 97.58 -13.24 65.49
C ALA A 9 97.35 -12.84 64.01
N ARG A 10 98.35 -13.01 63.14
CA ARG A 10 98.22 -12.77 61.69
C ARG A 10 97.21 -13.71 61.03
N THR A 11 97.22 -14.98 61.42
CA THR A 11 96.28 -15.99 60.91
C THR A 11 94.86 -15.65 61.33
N ASN A 12 94.65 -15.34 62.61
CA ASN A 12 93.34 -14.93 63.13
C ASN A 12 92.82 -13.66 62.48
N TRP A 13 93.68 -12.65 62.28
CA TRP A 13 93.29 -11.41 61.58
C TRP A 13 92.85 -11.68 60.14
N ARG A 14 93.58 -12.55 59.40
CA ARG A 14 93.19 -12.97 58.05
C ARG A 14 91.86 -13.72 58.03
N SER A 15 91.65 -14.63 58.99
CA SER A 15 90.38 -15.35 59.12
C SER A 15 89.21 -14.42 59.44
N ILE A 16 89.39 -13.48 60.36
CA ILE A 16 88.36 -12.48 60.71
C ILE A 16 88.04 -11.59 59.50
N ASN A 17 89.05 -11.11 58.77
CA ASN A 17 88.86 -10.31 57.57
C ASN A 17 88.09 -11.09 56.49
N MET A 18 88.47 -12.34 56.24
CA MET A 18 87.80 -13.21 55.28
C MET A 18 86.33 -13.47 55.67
N VAL A 19 86.05 -13.71 56.95
CA VAL A 19 84.67 -13.89 57.44
C VAL A 19 83.84 -12.61 57.22
N SER A 20 84.42 -11.43 57.48
CA SER A 20 83.74 -10.14 57.25
C SER A 20 83.42 -9.90 55.76
N GLU A 21 84.35 -10.22 54.87
CA GLU A 21 84.15 -10.13 53.42
C GLU A 21 83.05 -11.09 52.95
N LEU A 22 83.07 -12.35 53.42
CA LEU A 22 82.04 -13.33 53.10
C LEU A 22 80.65 -12.90 53.60
N GLN A 23 80.58 -12.28 54.78
CA GLN A 23 79.32 -11.77 55.33
C GLN A 23 78.75 -10.63 54.48
N THR A 24 79.62 -9.75 53.98
CA THR A 24 79.25 -8.64 53.08
C THR A 24 78.76 -9.17 51.73
N ILE A 25 79.47 -10.14 51.15
CA ILE A 25 79.05 -10.80 49.90
C ILE A 25 77.68 -11.48 50.07
N LYS A 26 77.49 -12.21 51.18
CA LYS A 26 76.21 -12.86 51.48
C LYS A 26 75.06 -11.83 51.55
N SER A 27 75.26 -10.71 52.24
CA SER A 27 74.24 -9.66 52.36
C SER A 27 73.89 -9.04 51.01
N ASN A 28 74.89 -8.77 50.17
CA ASN A 28 74.67 -8.25 48.82
C ASN A 28 73.90 -9.26 47.94
N LEU A 29 74.25 -10.54 48.00
CA LEU A 29 73.54 -11.60 47.29
C LEU A 29 72.08 -11.73 47.75
N GLU A 30 71.80 -11.61 49.05
CA GLU A 30 70.42 -11.61 49.57
C GLU A 30 69.61 -10.42 49.05
N ILE A 31 70.20 -9.21 49.03
CA ILE A 31 69.54 -8.01 48.49
C ILE A 31 69.26 -8.18 47.00
N GLU A 32 70.23 -8.67 46.23
CA GLU A 32 70.09 -8.86 44.80
C GLU A 32 69.05 -9.95 44.48
N ASN A 33 69.03 -11.05 45.25
CA ASN A 33 68.02 -12.09 45.13
C ASN A 33 66.60 -11.54 45.40
N GLN A 34 66.42 -10.72 46.43
CA GLN A 34 65.14 -10.05 46.70
C GLN A 34 64.73 -9.10 45.56
N ARG A 35 65.69 -8.36 44.99
CA ARG A 35 65.44 -7.46 43.85
C ARG A 35 65.00 -8.26 42.62
N LEU A 36 65.66 -9.37 42.32
CA LEU A 36 65.30 -10.25 41.22
C LEU A 36 63.91 -10.87 41.43
N GLN A 37 63.56 -11.30 42.64
CA GLN A 37 62.23 -11.81 42.94
C GLN A 37 61.13 -10.78 42.71
N ARG A 38 61.32 -9.52 43.13
CA ARG A 38 60.36 -8.44 42.86
C ARG A 38 60.24 -8.13 41.37
N SER A 39 61.37 -8.09 40.65
CA SER A 39 61.37 -7.86 39.21
C SER A 39 60.64 -8.97 38.45
N LEU A 40 60.82 -10.23 38.88
CA LEU A 40 60.13 -11.38 38.30
C LEU A 40 58.61 -11.30 38.55
N LEU A 41 58.19 -10.91 39.76
CA LEU A 41 56.78 -10.74 40.09
C LEU A 41 56.13 -9.68 39.21
N GLN A 42 56.76 -8.51 39.07
CA GLN A 42 56.26 -7.44 38.21
C GLN A 42 56.14 -7.88 36.75
N ALA A 43 57.20 -8.50 36.21
CA ALA A 43 57.17 -9.01 34.83
C ALA A 43 56.06 -10.05 34.62
N THR A 44 55.75 -10.84 35.65
CA THR A 44 54.65 -11.82 35.60
C THR A 44 53.28 -11.14 35.59
N GLU A 45 53.08 -10.09 36.38
CA GLU A 45 51.84 -9.31 36.39
C GLU A 45 51.62 -8.55 35.07
N ASP A 46 52.68 -7.95 34.52
CA ASP A 46 52.65 -7.28 33.23
C ASP A 46 52.31 -8.26 32.11
N CYS A 47 52.90 -9.46 32.12
CA CYS A 47 52.56 -10.53 31.17
C CYS A 47 51.07 -10.94 31.28
N LYS A 48 50.52 -11.05 32.49
CA LYS A 48 49.10 -11.38 32.71
C LYS A 48 48.18 -10.29 32.17
N SER A 49 48.48 -9.03 32.48
CA SER A 49 47.78 -7.85 31.96
C SER A 49 47.79 -7.80 30.43
N MET A 50 48.97 -7.98 29.83
CA MET A 50 49.14 -8.03 28.38
C MET A 50 48.32 -9.15 27.74
N THR A 51 48.29 -10.33 28.34
CA THR A 51 47.48 -11.47 27.87
C THR A 51 45.99 -11.16 27.87
N GLU A 52 45.48 -10.52 28.93
CA GLU A 52 44.07 -10.12 28.99
C GLU A 52 43.72 -9.04 27.97
N ASN A 53 44.62 -8.07 27.74
CA ASN A 53 44.43 -7.06 26.70
C ASN A 53 44.44 -7.68 25.30
N LEU A 54 45.29 -8.67 25.04
CA LEU A 54 45.31 -9.42 23.79
C LEU A 54 43.98 -10.15 23.55
N LYS A 55 43.43 -10.83 24.56
CA LYS A 55 42.11 -11.49 24.45
C LYS A 55 40.99 -10.49 24.13
N LYS A 56 41.00 -9.31 24.77
CA LYS A 56 40.03 -8.24 24.49
C LYS A 56 40.14 -7.74 23.06
N ASN A 57 41.36 -7.51 22.59
CA ASN A 57 41.63 -7.06 21.21
C ASN A 57 41.21 -8.13 20.19
N GLU A 58 41.48 -9.40 20.47
CA GLU A 58 41.05 -10.50 19.61
C GLU A 58 39.52 -10.56 19.49
N SER A 59 38.80 -10.43 20.61
CA SER A 59 37.34 -10.34 20.62
C SER A 59 36.82 -9.16 19.80
N ALA A 60 37.44 -7.97 19.95
CA ALA A 60 37.08 -6.78 19.19
C ALA A 60 37.30 -6.96 17.68
N ILE A 61 38.41 -7.59 17.27
CA ILE A 61 38.71 -7.90 15.86
C ILE A 61 37.68 -8.88 15.29
N GLN A 62 37.30 -9.92 16.04
CA GLN A 62 36.27 -10.86 15.59
C GLN A 62 34.91 -10.17 15.40
N LYS A 63 34.54 -9.28 16.32
CA LYS A 63 33.32 -8.48 16.19
C LYS A 63 33.34 -7.61 14.93
N ALA A 64 34.44 -6.86 14.71
CA ALA A 64 34.59 -6.04 13.51
C ALA A 64 34.54 -6.86 12.21
N LYS A 65 35.12 -8.07 12.22
CA LYS A 65 35.06 -9.00 11.08
C LYS A 65 33.64 -9.45 10.75
N ILE A 66 32.79 -9.65 11.75
CA ILE A 66 31.37 -9.98 11.56
C ILE A 66 30.62 -8.78 10.98
N GLU A 67 30.84 -7.58 11.51
CA GLU A 67 30.23 -6.34 11.02
C GLU A 67 30.60 -6.07 9.55
N ILE A 68 31.87 -6.24 9.18
CA ILE A 68 32.33 -6.10 7.78
C ILE A 68 31.60 -7.09 6.87
N LYS A 69 31.45 -8.36 7.28
CA LYS A 69 30.71 -9.36 6.50
C LYS A 69 29.25 -8.99 6.32
N GLN A 70 28.60 -8.45 7.36
CA GLN A 70 27.22 -7.98 7.28
C GLN A 70 27.08 -6.80 6.30
N MET A 71 28.00 -5.83 6.37
CA MET A 71 28.02 -4.71 5.43
C MET A 71 28.22 -5.17 3.97
N GLN A 72 29.08 -6.17 3.73
CA GLN A 72 29.26 -6.74 2.39
C GLN A 72 28.00 -7.42 1.84
N ILE A 73 27.20 -8.06 2.70
CA ILE A 73 25.92 -8.67 2.30
C ILE A 73 24.92 -7.57 1.91
N LEU A 74 24.75 -6.56 2.78
CA LEU A 74 23.87 -5.42 2.52
C LEU A 74 24.25 -4.69 1.22
N ASN A 75 25.55 -4.53 0.96
CA ASN A 75 26.02 -3.89 -0.28
C ASN A 75 25.59 -4.69 -1.52
N LYS A 76 25.74 -6.03 -1.50
CA LYS A 76 25.29 -6.89 -2.60
C LYS A 76 23.77 -6.83 -2.81
N GLU A 77 23.00 -6.79 -1.73
CA GLU A 77 21.54 -6.64 -1.81
C GLU A 77 21.15 -5.29 -2.41
N SER A 78 21.86 -4.22 -2.05
CA SER A 78 21.64 -2.90 -2.64
C SER A 78 21.98 -2.85 -4.14
N ASP A 79 23.08 -3.49 -4.57
CA ASP A 79 23.46 -3.60 -5.98
C ASP A 79 22.41 -4.37 -6.79
N SER A 80 21.86 -5.45 -6.23
CA SER A 80 20.77 -6.20 -6.86
C SER A 80 19.50 -5.35 -7.00
N ARG A 81 19.17 -4.54 -5.99
CA ARG A 81 18.00 -3.65 -6.05
C ARG A 81 18.17 -2.53 -7.07
N ILE A 82 19.37 -1.97 -7.20
CA ILE A 82 19.69 -0.96 -8.22
C ILE A 82 19.43 -1.54 -9.62
N LYS A 83 19.95 -2.74 -9.91
CA LYS A 83 19.73 -3.40 -11.21
C LYS A 83 18.26 -3.67 -11.53
N GLU A 84 17.47 -4.06 -10.52
CA GLU A 84 16.03 -4.26 -10.68
C GLU A 84 15.32 -2.94 -11.03
N LEU A 85 15.65 -1.86 -10.32
CA LEU A 85 15.09 -0.53 -10.59
C LEU A 85 15.49 -0.01 -11.96
N GLU A 86 16.73 -0.21 -12.38
CA GLU A 86 17.19 0.13 -13.74
C GLU A 86 16.36 -0.57 -14.81
N PHE A 87 16.09 -1.87 -14.63
CA PHE A 87 15.23 -2.62 -15.55
C PHE A 87 13.81 -2.06 -15.60
N SER A 88 13.20 -1.80 -14.44
CA SER A 88 11.84 -1.20 -14.37
C SER A 88 11.77 0.18 -15.02
N ILE A 89 12.81 1.01 -14.88
CA ILE A 89 12.90 2.32 -15.53
C ILE A 89 12.96 2.17 -17.05
N ILE A 90 13.76 1.24 -17.55
CA ILE A 90 13.88 0.98 -18.99
C ILE A 90 12.53 0.53 -19.57
N GLU A 91 11.84 -0.39 -18.90
CA GLU A 91 10.53 -0.88 -19.33
C GLU A 91 9.48 0.24 -19.33
N SER A 92 9.41 1.02 -18.25
CA SER A 92 8.49 2.17 -18.15
C SER A 92 8.77 3.21 -19.22
N LYS A 93 10.06 3.46 -19.56
CA LYS A 93 10.44 4.39 -20.62
C LYS A 93 9.96 3.90 -22.00
N LYS A 94 10.06 2.60 -22.26
CA LYS A 94 9.57 1.98 -23.51
C LYS A 94 8.05 2.07 -23.62
N GLU A 95 7.33 1.82 -22.53
CA GLU A 95 5.88 1.95 -22.48
C GLU A 95 5.43 3.40 -22.70
N ASN A 96 6.09 4.37 -22.05
CA ASN A 96 5.81 5.79 -22.25
C ASN A 96 6.02 6.24 -23.70
N GLU A 97 7.07 5.77 -24.39
CA GLU A 97 7.26 6.09 -25.81
C GLU A 97 6.15 5.46 -26.69
N LYS A 98 5.66 4.27 -26.35
CA LYS A 98 4.51 3.68 -27.04
C LYS A 98 3.25 4.55 -26.86
N ILE A 99 2.93 4.93 -25.63
CA ILE A 99 1.79 5.79 -25.32
C ILE A 99 1.89 7.13 -26.06
N LYS A 100 3.08 7.74 -26.09
CA LYS A 100 3.33 8.99 -26.81
C LYS A 100 3.06 8.87 -28.30
N ASN A 101 3.50 7.78 -28.93
CA ASN A 101 3.23 7.55 -30.35
C ASN A 101 1.74 7.31 -30.62
N ASP A 102 1.04 6.58 -29.76
CA ASP A 102 -0.40 6.36 -29.87
C ASP A 102 -1.20 7.66 -29.71
N LEU A 103 -0.77 8.55 -28.81
CA LEU A 103 -1.37 9.87 -28.63
C LEU A 103 -1.14 10.76 -29.87
N LEU A 104 0.06 10.75 -30.44
CA LEU A 104 0.37 11.49 -31.66
C LEU A 104 -0.48 11.03 -32.84
N ASP A 105 -0.72 9.73 -32.98
CA ASP A 105 -1.60 9.20 -34.03
C ASP A 105 -3.06 9.63 -33.84
N LYS A 106 -3.56 9.56 -32.60
CA LYS A 106 -4.91 10.06 -32.25
C LYS A 106 -5.06 11.55 -32.52
N GLU A 107 -4.05 12.35 -32.20
CA GLU A 107 -4.03 13.79 -32.47
C GLU A 107 -4.13 14.07 -33.98
N LYS A 108 -3.34 13.36 -34.80
CA LYS A 108 -3.40 13.48 -36.27
C LYS A 108 -4.79 13.14 -36.80
N ARG A 109 -5.40 12.04 -36.35
CA ARG A 109 -6.75 11.65 -36.77
C ARG A 109 -7.79 12.70 -36.38
N LEU A 110 -7.69 13.25 -35.17
CA LEU A 110 -8.59 14.27 -34.68
C LEU A 110 -8.48 15.57 -35.49
N LEU A 111 -7.26 15.97 -35.88
CA LEU A 111 -7.04 17.10 -36.79
C LEU A 111 -7.73 16.90 -38.14
N TYR A 112 -7.63 15.71 -38.75
CA TYR A 112 -8.35 15.40 -39.98
C TYR A 112 -9.88 15.51 -39.82
N SER A 113 -10.43 14.97 -38.73
CA SER A 113 -11.87 15.06 -38.45
C SER A 113 -12.35 16.48 -38.15
N ILE A 114 -11.51 17.34 -37.55
CA ILE A 114 -11.82 18.76 -37.36
C ILE A 114 -11.92 19.47 -38.71
N GLU A 115 -10.96 19.23 -39.61
CA GLU A 115 -10.96 19.86 -40.93
C GLU A 115 -12.15 19.39 -41.78
N GLU A 116 -12.50 18.10 -41.74
CA GLU A 116 -13.70 17.58 -42.39
C GLU A 116 -14.98 18.24 -41.86
N ASN A 117 -15.13 18.35 -40.53
CA ASN A 117 -16.26 19.03 -39.92
C ASN A 117 -16.36 20.51 -40.33
N LYS A 118 -15.24 21.21 -40.46
CA LYS A 118 -15.19 22.60 -40.93
C LYS A 118 -15.70 22.71 -42.36
N GLN A 119 -15.34 21.78 -43.24
CA GLN A 119 -15.87 21.72 -44.60
C GLN A 119 -17.38 21.42 -44.63
N LEU A 120 -17.85 20.49 -43.81
CA LEU A 120 -19.27 20.16 -43.69
C LEU A 120 -20.10 21.35 -43.19
N GLN A 121 -19.61 22.08 -42.19
CA GLN A 121 -20.27 23.31 -41.72
C GLN A 121 -20.40 24.35 -42.82
N LYS A 122 -19.37 24.52 -43.67
CA LYS A 122 -19.43 25.42 -44.82
C LYS A 122 -20.51 24.97 -45.83
N ARG A 123 -20.53 23.69 -46.21
CA ARG A 123 -21.57 23.14 -47.11
C ARG A 123 -22.97 23.29 -46.53
N LEU A 124 -23.15 23.06 -45.23
CA LEU A 124 -24.43 23.23 -44.55
C LEU A 124 -24.91 24.69 -44.61
N SER A 125 -24.00 25.66 -44.41
CA SER A 125 -24.31 27.09 -44.53
C SER A 125 -24.72 27.48 -45.97
N ASP A 126 -24.02 26.96 -46.97
CA ASP A 126 -24.34 27.20 -48.39
C ASP A 126 -25.73 26.64 -48.73
N GLU A 127 -26.05 25.44 -48.27
CA GLU A 127 -27.33 24.79 -48.54
C GLU A 127 -28.49 25.44 -47.78
N GLN A 128 -28.27 25.91 -46.55
CA GLN A 128 -29.23 26.74 -45.83
C GLN A 128 -29.53 28.05 -46.58
N THR A 129 -28.53 28.65 -47.21
CA THR A 129 -28.70 29.88 -48.00
C THR A 129 -29.55 29.62 -49.25
N LYS A 130 -29.33 28.50 -49.94
CA LYS A 130 -30.16 28.07 -51.07
C LYS A 130 -31.59 27.77 -50.66
N ALA A 131 -31.78 27.02 -49.56
CA ALA A 131 -33.10 26.69 -49.03
C ALA A 131 -33.92 27.96 -48.72
N ARG A 132 -33.29 28.99 -48.12
CA ARG A 132 -33.94 30.29 -47.86
C ARG A 132 -34.35 31.02 -49.15
N LYS A 133 -33.58 30.92 -50.23
CA LYS A 133 -33.95 31.51 -51.53
C LYS A 133 -35.17 30.82 -52.12
N VAL A 134 -35.15 29.49 -52.17
CA VAL A 134 -36.29 28.68 -52.65
C VAL A 134 -37.54 28.95 -51.82
N GLN A 135 -37.40 29.06 -50.49
CA GLN A 135 -38.53 29.38 -49.62
C GLN A 135 -39.13 30.77 -49.94
N LYS A 136 -38.30 31.79 -50.17
CA LYS A 136 -38.78 33.12 -50.62
C LYS A 136 -39.45 33.07 -51.99
N GLU A 137 -38.89 32.32 -52.94
CA GLU A 137 -39.50 32.15 -54.27
C GLU A 137 -40.86 31.46 -54.18
N TYR A 138 -40.97 30.43 -53.35
CA TYR A 138 -42.24 29.76 -53.08
C TYR A 138 -43.28 30.69 -52.47
N GLU A 139 -42.90 31.49 -51.47
CA GLU A 139 -43.77 32.50 -50.87
C GLU A 139 -44.22 33.56 -51.88
N ASN A 140 -43.34 34.01 -52.76
CA ASN A 140 -43.66 34.96 -53.84
C ASN A 140 -44.65 34.35 -54.85
N LEU A 141 -44.42 33.11 -55.31
CA LEU A 141 -45.33 32.41 -56.22
C LEU A 141 -46.71 32.19 -55.58
N LEU A 142 -46.76 31.89 -54.29
CA LEU A 142 -48.01 31.75 -53.54
C LEU A 142 -48.76 33.10 -53.46
N ALA A 143 -48.04 34.20 -53.29
CA ALA A 143 -48.61 35.54 -53.32
C ALA A 143 -49.14 35.92 -54.72
N GLU A 144 -48.39 35.63 -55.78
CA GLU A 144 -48.84 35.84 -57.17
C GLU A 144 -50.09 35.01 -57.50
N GLN A 145 -50.18 33.78 -57.00
CA GLN A 145 -51.33 32.91 -57.19
C GLN A 145 -52.58 33.49 -56.51
N LYS A 146 -52.43 34.07 -55.31
CA LYS A 146 -53.50 34.79 -54.60
C LYS A 146 -53.96 36.06 -55.34
N VAL A 147 -53.03 36.80 -55.96
CA VAL A 147 -53.35 37.99 -56.76
C VAL A 147 -54.11 37.60 -58.05
N LYS A 148 -53.73 36.49 -58.70
CA LYS A 148 -54.43 35.97 -59.90
C LYS A 148 -55.80 35.34 -59.63
N THR A 149 -56.08 34.88 -58.40
CA THR A 149 -57.39 34.32 -58.03
C THR A 149 -58.41 35.36 -57.58
N GLN A 150 -58.06 36.65 -57.49
CA GLN A 150 -59.00 37.70 -57.08
C GLN A 150 -59.87 38.25 -58.22
N SER A 151 -59.66 37.83 -59.48
CA SER A 151 -60.41 38.33 -60.63
C SER A 151 -61.52 37.44 -61.20
N GLN A 152 -61.79 36.24 -60.67
CA GLN A 152 -62.99 35.47 -61.09
C GLN A 152 -63.63 34.66 -59.94
N SER A 153 -64.85 35.11 -59.59
CA SER A 153 -66.02 34.39 -59.04
C SER A 153 -65.93 33.42 -57.84
N LYS A 154 -66.82 33.69 -56.86
CA LYS A 154 -67.48 32.75 -55.91
C LYS A 154 -67.71 31.34 -56.52
N PRO A 155 -67.82 30.22 -55.74
CA PRO A 155 -68.65 30.14 -54.52
C PRO A 155 -68.29 29.06 -53.44
N ILE A 156 -69.08 29.06 -52.34
CA ILE A 156 -69.54 27.93 -51.49
C ILE A 156 -68.57 27.18 -50.53
N VAL A 157 -69.06 27.05 -49.29
CA VAL A 157 -68.58 26.31 -48.08
C VAL A 157 -69.28 24.93 -48.08
N PRO A 158 -68.67 23.78 -47.69
CA PRO A 158 -68.62 23.40 -46.27
C PRO A 158 -67.46 22.52 -45.75
N LYS A 159 -67.26 22.69 -44.43
CA LYS A 159 -66.49 21.92 -43.45
C LYS A 159 -66.34 20.41 -43.73
N GLN A 160 -65.13 19.89 -43.55
CA GLN A 160 -64.91 18.65 -42.77
C GLN A 160 -63.44 18.53 -42.32
N GLU A 161 -63.24 18.46 -41.01
CA GLU A 161 -61.97 18.15 -40.37
C GLU A 161 -61.60 16.69 -40.63
N VAL A 162 -60.37 16.44 -41.09
CA VAL A 162 -59.79 15.09 -41.13
C VAL A 162 -58.45 15.10 -40.41
N SER A 163 -58.40 14.22 -39.43
CA SER A 163 -57.27 13.72 -38.66
C SER A 163 -55.90 13.78 -39.34
N SER A 164 -54.90 14.26 -38.61
CA SER A 164 -53.57 13.65 -38.68
C SER A 164 -52.97 13.49 -37.28
N VAL A 165 -52.60 12.25 -37.01
CA VAL A 165 -52.03 11.72 -35.77
C VAL A 165 -50.63 12.31 -35.58
N ASN A 166 -50.43 13.12 -34.54
CA ASN A 166 -49.10 13.50 -34.07
C ASN A 166 -48.73 12.66 -32.83
N ARG A 167 -47.86 11.68 -33.05
CA ARG A 167 -47.17 10.90 -32.01
C ARG A 167 -46.15 11.81 -31.32
N SER A 168 -46.55 12.48 -30.25
CA SER A 168 -45.62 13.14 -29.33
C SER A 168 -45.19 12.17 -28.23
N THR A 169 -43.94 11.72 -28.26
CA THR A 169 -43.26 11.16 -27.08
C THR A 169 -42.86 12.32 -26.17
N ASN A 170 -43.69 12.60 -25.16
CA ASN A 170 -43.36 13.51 -24.08
C ASN A 170 -42.27 12.90 -23.19
N MET A 171 -41.16 13.61 -23.08
CA MET A 171 -40.14 13.42 -22.04
C MET A 171 -40.75 13.79 -20.68
N ALA A 172 -40.98 12.79 -19.81
CA ALA A 172 -41.42 13.03 -18.45
C ALA A 172 -40.22 13.43 -17.57
N SER A 173 -40.17 14.71 -17.24
CA SER A 173 -39.45 15.26 -16.08
C SER A 173 -40.15 14.79 -14.81
N GLY A 174 -39.49 13.91 -14.06
CA GLY A 174 -39.98 13.37 -12.80
C GLY A 174 -39.26 14.01 -11.62
N ASN A 175 -39.73 15.16 -11.17
CA ASN A 175 -39.62 15.52 -9.76
C ASN A 175 -40.67 14.70 -9.01
N SER A 176 -40.28 13.83 -8.07
CA SER A 176 -41.24 13.30 -7.09
C SER A 176 -40.80 13.63 -5.67
N SER A 177 -41.63 14.47 -5.05
CA SER A 177 -41.87 14.46 -3.62
C SER A 177 -42.33 13.05 -3.21
N VAL A 178 -41.60 12.40 -2.29
CA VAL A 178 -42.01 11.11 -1.76
C VAL A 178 -42.51 11.27 -0.33
N VAL A 179 -43.81 11.00 -0.25
CA VAL A 179 -44.63 10.70 0.92
C VAL A 179 -44.00 9.61 1.78
N ASN A 180 -44.13 9.81 3.08
CA ASN A 180 -43.73 8.93 4.16
C ASN A 180 -44.28 7.49 3.98
N SER A 181 -43.41 6.49 3.91
CA SER A 181 -43.77 5.09 4.22
C SER A 181 -42.55 4.32 4.71
N ASN A 182 -42.61 3.91 5.98
CA ASN A 182 -41.68 2.97 6.61
C ASN A 182 -41.79 1.61 5.92
N LYS A 183 -40.85 1.33 5.02
CA LYS A 183 -40.47 -0.01 4.60
C LYS A 183 -38.95 -0.03 4.55
N ASN A 184 -38.32 -0.87 5.39
CA ASN A 184 -36.87 -1.10 5.34
C ASN A 184 -36.47 -1.43 3.90
N LYS A 185 -35.73 -0.52 3.26
CA LYS A 185 -35.32 -0.70 1.87
C LYS A 185 -34.18 -1.71 1.87
N THR A 186 -34.22 -2.63 0.91
CA THR A 186 -33.14 -3.60 0.68
C THR A 186 -32.57 -3.36 -0.71
N PHE A 187 -31.25 -3.30 -0.82
CA PHE A 187 -30.58 -3.33 -2.11
C PHE A 187 -30.80 -4.72 -2.73
N LYS A 188 -31.38 -4.78 -3.93
CA LYS A 188 -31.60 -6.05 -4.64
C LYS A 188 -30.34 -6.48 -5.38
N ASN A 189 -29.54 -5.52 -5.82
CA ASN A 189 -28.29 -5.76 -6.51
C ASN A 189 -27.28 -4.62 -6.25
N LYS A 190 -26.04 -4.84 -6.69
CA LYS A 190 -24.93 -3.87 -6.56
C LYS A 190 -25.15 -2.57 -7.34
N ASN A 191 -25.92 -2.60 -8.43
CA ASN A 191 -26.26 -1.41 -9.21
C ASN A 191 -27.24 -0.49 -8.46
N ASP A 192 -28.09 -1.03 -7.58
CA ASP A 192 -28.97 -0.22 -6.72
C ASP A 192 -28.15 0.62 -5.73
N VAL A 193 -27.08 0.02 -5.17
CA VAL A 193 -26.12 0.71 -4.30
C VAL A 193 -25.36 1.79 -5.09
N PHE A 194 -24.93 1.46 -6.31
CA PHE A 194 -24.29 2.43 -7.20
C PHE A 194 -25.22 3.60 -7.55
N GLY A 195 -26.50 3.34 -7.82
CA GLY A 195 -27.52 4.36 -8.08
C GLY A 195 -27.71 5.31 -6.90
N LEU A 196 -27.74 4.78 -5.67
CA LEU A 196 -27.80 5.59 -4.44
C LEU A 196 -26.55 6.45 -4.25
N VAL A 197 -25.36 5.87 -4.39
CA VAL A 197 -24.11 6.62 -4.23
C VAL A 197 -23.98 7.70 -5.30
N ARG A 198 -24.39 7.39 -6.55
CA ARG A 198 -24.37 8.35 -7.67
C ARG A 198 -25.34 9.51 -7.47
N SER A 199 -26.54 9.27 -6.94
CA SER A 199 -27.52 10.34 -6.71
C SER A 199 -27.06 11.38 -5.67
N LEU A 200 -26.07 11.03 -4.85
CA LEU A 200 -25.50 11.88 -3.81
C LEU A 200 -24.18 12.56 -4.22
N CYS A 201 -23.70 12.33 -5.46
CA CYS A 201 -22.56 13.05 -6.03
C CYS A 201 -23.04 14.35 -6.70
N THR A 202 -22.34 15.46 -6.43
CA THR A 202 -22.67 16.79 -6.96
C THR A 202 -21.84 17.21 -8.19
N GLY A 203 -20.77 16.48 -8.51
CA GLY A 203 -19.90 16.75 -9.67
C GLY A 203 -19.96 15.67 -10.76
N SER A 204 -19.44 16.00 -11.95
CA SER A 204 -19.21 15.02 -13.02
C SER A 204 -18.26 13.91 -12.54
N LEU A 205 -18.62 12.66 -12.82
CA LEU A 205 -17.79 11.50 -12.49
C LEU A 205 -16.50 11.55 -13.30
N ILE A 206 -15.36 11.65 -12.63
CA ILE A 206 -14.04 11.57 -13.27
C ILE A 206 -13.64 10.10 -13.31
N THR A 207 -13.50 9.54 -14.51
CA THR A 207 -12.98 8.18 -14.74
C THR A 207 -11.46 8.25 -14.88
N LEU A 208 -10.73 7.62 -13.96
CA LEU A 208 -9.30 7.36 -14.09
C LEU A 208 -9.12 5.84 -14.18
N ASP A 209 -8.78 5.33 -15.37
CA ASP A 209 -8.39 3.94 -15.68
C ASP A 209 -8.91 2.86 -14.71
N THR A 210 -10.22 2.64 -14.71
CA THR A 210 -11.03 1.67 -13.91
C THR A 210 -11.57 2.14 -12.55
N ASN A 211 -11.15 3.32 -12.05
CA ASN A 211 -11.63 3.89 -10.79
C ASN A 211 -12.41 5.19 -11.01
N ILE A 212 -13.67 5.22 -10.56
CA ILE A 212 -14.49 6.44 -10.54
C ILE A 212 -14.24 7.16 -9.21
N ILE A 213 -13.64 8.36 -9.26
CA ILE A 213 -13.33 9.16 -8.06
C ILE A 213 -14.55 10.02 -7.69
N THR A 214 -14.83 10.11 -6.39
CA THR A 214 -15.97 10.85 -5.81
C THR A 214 -15.72 12.36 -5.77
N ALA A 215 -15.81 13.04 -6.92
CA ALA A 215 -15.90 14.50 -6.90
C ALA A 215 -17.26 14.92 -6.31
N GLY A 216 -17.26 15.45 -5.09
CA GLY A 216 -18.43 16.08 -4.46
C GLY A 216 -19.50 15.14 -3.91
N LEU A 217 -19.13 13.97 -3.37
CA LEU A 217 -20.06 13.09 -2.65
C LEU A 217 -20.55 13.75 -1.35
N ARG A 218 -21.86 13.85 -1.17
CA ARG A 218 -22.47 14.32 0.09
C ARG A 218 -22.45 13.20 1.15
N ILE A 219 -21.35 13.13 1.90
CA ILE A 219 -21.09 12.06 2.89
C ILE A 219 -22.16 12.01 3.98
N TYR A 220 -22.52 13.16 4.55
CA TYR A 220 -23.46 13.22 5.67
C TYR A 220 -24.88 12.73 5.31
N PRO A 221 -25.50 13.16 4.19
CA PRO A 221 -26.75 12.57 3.69
C PRO A 221 -26.66 11.07 3.40
N LEU A 222 -25.53 10.58 2.87
CA LEU A 222 -25.34 9.15 2.62
C LEU A 222 -25.37 8.34 3.92
N ILE A 223 -24.69 8.79 4.97
CA ILE A 223 -24.69 8.12 6.29
C ILE A 223 -26.11 8.07 6.86
N GLN A 224 -26.85 9.18 6.78
CA GLN A 224 -28.22 9.24 7.28
C GLN A 224 -29.16 8.28 6.54
N ILE A 225 -29.07 8.20 5.20
CA ILE A 225 -29.89 7.29 4.40
C ILE A 225 -29.50 5.83 4.70
N LEU A 226 -28.21 5.51 4.78
CA LEU A 226 -27.76 4.15 5.09
C LEU A 226 -28.21 3.69 6.48
N ALA A 227 -28.16 4.57 7.48
CA ALA A 227 -28.62 4.26 8.83
C ALA A 227 -30.15 4.14 8.91
N LYS A 228 -30.89 5.09 8.30
CA LYS A 228 -32.35 5.18 8.40
C LYS A 228 -33.08 4.16 7.52
N ASP A 229 -32.66 4.00 6.27
CA ASP A 229 -33.38 3.21 5.27
C ASP A 229 -32.84 1.77 5.16
N TYR A 230 -31.58 1.53 5.56
CA TYR A 230 -30.87 0.26 5.32
C TYR A 230 -30.25 -0.39 6.58
N GLU A 231 -30.34 0.26 7.75
CA GLU A 231 -29.76 -0.15 9.05
C GLU A 231 -28.23 -0.36 9.02
N LEU A 232 -27.52 0.36 8.14
CA LEU A 232 -26.09 0.26 7.99
C LEU A 232 -25.38 1.47 8.62
N THR A 233 -24.74 1.25 9.77
CA THR A 233 -24.00 2.31 10.47
C THR A 233 -22.59 2.48 9.91
N TYR A 234 -22.30 3.67 9.40
CA TYR A 234 -20.98 4.07 8.91
C TYR A 234 -20.50 5.33 9.64
N SER A 235 -19.21 5.39 9.94
CA SER A 235 -18.59 6.65 10.39
C SER A 235 -18.15 7.48 9.18
N GLU A 236 -18.11 8.79 9.35
CA GLU A 236 -17.63 9.73 8.33
C GLU A 236 -16.20 9.41 7.88
N LYS A 237 -15.34 9.03 8.83
CA LYS A 237 -13.97 8.58 8.56
C LYS A 237 -13.93 7.30 7.71
N ALA A 238 -14.83 6.35 7.95
CA ALA A 238 -14.89 5.12 7.18
C ALA A 238 -15.32 5.36 5.73
N ILE A 239 -16.27 6.28 5.48
CA ILE A 239 -16.69 6.64 4.13
C ILE A 239 -15.61 7.48 3.42
N SER A 240 -14.99 8.42 4.13
CA SER A 240 -13.95 9.30 3.57
C SER A 240 -12.69 8.52 3.15
N ASN A 241 -12.38 7.42 3.84
CA ASN A 241 -11.27 6.54 3.49
C ASN A 241 -11.53 5.71 2.21
N LEU A 242 -12.77 5.67 1.71
CA LEU A 242 -13.14 4.96 0.49
C LEU A 242 -13.00 5.94 -0.70
N PHE A 243 -11.78 6.01 -1.22
CA PHE A 243 -11.36 7.01 -2.23
C PHE A 243 -12.07 6.89 -3.60
N THR A 244 -12.81 5.80 -3.86
CA THR A 244 -13.50 5.57 -5.15
C THR A 244 -14.95 5.13 -4.94
N ILE A 245 -15.84 5.48 -5.88
CA ILE A 245 -17.25 5.05 -5.87
C ILE A 245 -17.34 3.53 -5.90
N GLY A 246 -16.48 2.87 -6.66
CA GLY A 246 -16.41 1.40 -6.71
C GLY A 246 -16.14 0.79 -5.33
N ASN A 247 -15.19 1.34 -4.59
CA ASN A 247 -14.85 0.88 -3.23
C ASN A 247 -16.00 1.11 -2.25
N LEU A 248 -16.66 2.27 -2.34
CA LEU A 248 -17.80 2.60 -1.50
C LEU A 248 -19.01 1.69 -1.75
N VAL A 249 -19.33 1.45 -3.03
CA VAL A 249 -20.43 0.57 -3.45
C VAL A 249 -20.18 -0.88 -3.01
N ASN A 250 -18.94 -1.36 -3.16
CA ASN A 250 -18.55 -2.69 -2.68
C ASN A 250 -18.72 -2.83 -1.17
N ALA A 251 -18.24 -1.85 -0.41
CA ALA A 251 -18.31 -1.87 1.05
C ALA A 251 -19.77 -1.90 1.54
N ILE A 252 -20.64 -1.07 0.96
CA ILE A 252 -22.07 -1.02 1.32
C ILE A 252 -22.77 -2.33 0.97
N TRP A 253 -22.49 -2.90 -0.21
CA TRP A 253 -23.09 -4.16 -0.64
C TRP A 253 -22.68 -5.34 0.25
N GLU A 254 -21.37 -5.52 0.49
CA GLU A 254 -20.83 -6.62 1.31
C GLU A 254 -21.35 -6.57 2.76
N ARG A 255 -21.50 -5.37 3.32
CA ARG A 255 -22.01 -5.20 4.68
C ARG A 255 -23.49 -5.54 4.79
N LYS A 256 -24.26 -5.38 3.70
CA LYS A 256 -25.68 -5.78 3.65
C LYS A 256 -25.85 -7.28 3.45
N THR A 257 -25.01 -7.91 2.62
CA THR A 257 -25.06 -9.36 2.35
C THR A 257 -24.49 -10.21 3.50
N SER A 258 -23.67 -9.63 4.37
CA SER A 258 -23.11 -10.31 5.55
C SER A 258 -24.09 -10.45 6.73
N THR A 259 -25.32 -9.93 6.61
CA THR A 259 -26.38 -10.07 7.62
C THR A 259 -27.44 -11.09 7.18
N ILE A 260 -27.52 -12.22 7.93
CA ILE A 260 -28.57 -13.28 8.03
C ILE A 260 -28.10 -14.69 7.55
N PRO A 261 -28.27 -15.79 8.32
CA PRO A 261 -28.28 -15.96 9.78
C PRO A 261 -27.23 -16.98 10.28
N ASN A 262 -26.99 -16.92 11.59
CA ASN A 262 -26.23 -17.90 12.38
C ASN A 262 -26.76 -19.34 12.21
N THR A 263 -25.90 -20.23 11.72
CA THR A 263 -25.96 -21.65 12.07
C THR A 263 -24.53 -22.17 12.19
N LEU A 264 -24.01 -22.13 13.42
CA LEU A 264 -22.70 -22.65 13.77
C LEU A 264 -22.80 -24.17 13.95
N PRO A 265 -21.95 -25.00 13.31
CA PRO A 265 -21.78 -26.39 13.72
C PRO A 265 -20.97 -26.45 15.04
N PRO A 266 -21.15 -27.49 15.86
CA PRO A 266 -20.70 -27.51 17.24
C PRO A 266 -19.17 -27.63 17.38
N ALA A 267 -18.67 -26.80 18.29
CA ALA A 267 -17.41 -26.84 19.03
C ALA A 267 -16.47 -28.03 18.74
N GLN A 268 -15.53 -27.83 17.81
CA GLN A 268 -14.24 -28.52 17.86
C GLN A 268 -13.21 -27.58 18.49
N LYS A 269 -12.41 -28.12 19.43
CA LYS A 269 -11.47 -27.41 20.31
C LYS A 269 -10.83 -26.19 19.65
N LYS A 270 -11.27 -25.00 20.12
CA LYS A 270 -10.83 -23.68 19.66
C LYS A 270 -9.31 -23.56 19.83
N ARG A 271 -8.56 -23.64 18.74
CA ARG A 271 -7.15 -23.27 18.76
C ARG A 271 -7.10 -21.74 18.81
N LYS A 272 -6.32 -21.19 19.74
CA LYS A 272 -5.97 -19.77 19.77
C LYS A 272 -4.54 -19.64 19.25
N PHE A 273 -4.22 -18.50 18.66
CA PHE A 273 -2.83 -18.21 18.36
C PHE A 273 -2.16 -17.78 19.67
N SER A 274 -1.06 -18.44 20.06
CA SER A 274 -0.33 -18.08 21.28
C SER A 274 0.63 -16.92 21.04
N SER A 275 1.03 -16.70 19.78
CA SER A 275 1.94 -15.63 19.39
C SER A 275 1.72 -15.19 17.93
N LYS A 276 2.24 -14.01 17.57
CA LYS A 276 2.33 -13.57 16.17
C LYS A 276 3.11 -14.55 15.28
N ASN A 277 4.09 -15.25 15.86
CA ASN A 277 4.86 -16.26 15.13
C ASN A 277 4.00 -17.49 14.76
N ASP A 278 3.00 -17.81 15.58
CA ASP A 278 2.05 -18.89 15.25
C ASP A 278 1.13 -18.50 14.10
N VAL A 279 0.74 -17.23 14.02
CA VAL A 279 0.00 -16.67 12.87
C VAL A 279 0.86 -16.75 11.61
N PHE A 280 2.15 -16.41 11.70
CA PHE A 280 3.09 -16.54 10.58
C PHE A 280 3.19 -17.99 10.09
N ASN A 281 3.42 -18.94 11.00
CA ASN A 281 3.50 -20.36 10.67
C ASN A 281 2.20 -20.91 10.08
N PHE A 282 1.05 -20.35 10.48
CA PHE A 282 -0.24 -20.71 9.93
C PHE A 282 -0.49 -20.13 8.54
N VAL A 283 -0.07 -18.88 8.26
CA VAL A 283 -0.25 -18.21 6.96
C VAL A 283 0.73 -18.73 5.91
N ARG A 284 1.93 -19.16 6.33
CA ARG A 284 3.02 -19.60 5.46
C ARG A 284 2.63 -20.67 4.42
N PRO A 285 1.88 -21.75 4.74
CA PRO A 285 1.46 -22.75 3.75
C PRO A 285 0.53 -22.21 2.66
N PHE A 286 -0.14 -21.09 2.89
CA PHE A 286 -1.04 -20.45 1.91
C PHE A 286 -0.31 -19.49 0.96
N CYS A 287 0.98 -19.26 1.18
CA CYS A 287 1.84 -18.46 0.34
C CYS A 287 2.41 -19.34 -0.78
N LYS A 288 2.09 -19.04 -2.04
CA LYS A 288 2.71 -19.65 -3.22
C LYS A 288 4.05 -18.98 -3.53
N GLY A 289 5.05 -19.81 -3.82
CA GLY A 289 6.39 -19.38 -4.19
C GLY A 289 7.33 -19.15 -3.00
N LYS A 290 8.57 -18.76 -3.30
CA LYS A 290 9.59 -18.44 -2.29
C LYS A 290 9.24 -17.09 -1.67
N LEU A 291 9.06 -17.03 -0.35
CA LEU A 291 8.85 -15.78 0.38
C LEU A 291 10.02 -14.83 0.09
N ILE A 292 9.75 -13.72 -0.58
CA ILE A 292 10.76 -12.71 -0.89
C ILE A 292 10.88 -11.79 0.32
N THR A 293 12.02 -11.81 1.01
CA THR A 293 12.31 -10.92 2.12
C THR A 293 12.68 -9.54 1.58
N LEU A 294 11.89 -8.52 1.87
CA LEU A 294 12.29 -7.12 1.70
C LEU A 294 13.05 -6.66 2.96
N ASN A 295 13.95 -5.67 2.83
CA ASN A 295 14.91 -5.10 3.83
C ASN A 295 14.40 -4.79 5.25
N THR A 296 13.13 -5.05 5.56
CA THR A 296 12.46 -4.81 6.84
C THR A 296 11.77 -6.05 7.43
N GLY A 297 12.08 -7.27 6.94
CA GLY A 297 11.50 -8.51 7.48
C GLY A 297 10.08 -8.82 6.99
N PHE A 298 9.65 -8.16 5.93
CA PHE A 298 8.34 -8.35 5.32
C PHE A 298 8.45 -9.28 4.11
N TYR A 299 7.65 -10.34 4.12
CA TYR A 299 7.61 -11.29 3.00
C TYR A 299 6.56 -10.86 1.98
N VAL A 300 6.88 -11.00 0.69
CA VAL A 300 5.90 -10.90 -0.42
C VAL A 300 5.74 -12.29 -1.00
N ALA A 301 4.49 -12.76 -1.07
CA ALA A 301 4.13 -14.01 -1.73
C ALA A 301 2.74 -13.87 -2.34
N GLU A 302 2.46 -14.66 -3.38
CA GLU A 302 1.11 -14.81 -3.91
C GLU A 302 0.30 -15.67 -2.93
N ILE A 303 -0.71 -15.10 -2.27
CA ILE A 303 -1.44 -15.79 -1.20
C ILE A 303 -2.77 -16.31 -1.73
N GLN A 304 -3.11 -17.55 -1.40
CA GLN A 304 -4.45 -18.10 -1.63
C GLN A 304 -5.43 -17.57 -0.59
N TYR A 305 -5.90 -16.33 -0.79
CA TYR A 305 -6.73 -15.61 0.18
C TYR A 305 -8.08 -16.29 0.49
N ALA A 306 -8.70 -16.94 -0.50
CA ALA A 306 -9.94 -17.68 -0.31
C ALA A 306 -9.76 -18.89 0.63
N ASP A 307 -8.68 -19.67 0.41
CA ASP A 307 -8.35 -20.84 1.24
C ASP A 307 -7.89 -20.43 2.64
N LEU A 308 -7.12 -19.36 2.74
CA LEU A 308 -6.69 -18.78 4.02
C LEU A 308 -7.89 -18.29 4.84
N ARG A 309 -8.84 -17.59 4.22
CA ARG A 309 -10.08 -17.12 4.88
C ARG A 309 -10.89 -18.29 5.41
N LYS A 310 -11.08 -19.32 4.60
CA LYS A 310 -11.81 -20.54 5.00
C LYS A 310 -11.12 -21.22 6.19
N ALA A 311 -9.80 -21.36 6.15
CA ALA A 311 -9.03 -21.98 7.22
C ALA A 311 -9.01 -21.16 8.52
N LEU A 312 -9.00 -19.82 8.45
CA LEU A 312 -9.11 -18.93 9.61
C LEU A 312 -10.49 -19.07 10.29
N LEU A 313 -11.55 -19.17 9.50
CA LEU A 313 -12.90 -19.36 10.01
C LEU A 313 -13.06 -20.76 10.65
N GLU A 314 -12.63 -21.81 9.95
CA GLU A 314 -12.81 -23.20 10.40
C GLU A 314 -11.96 -23.56 11.62
N LYS A 315 -10.69 -23.10 11.69
CA LYS A 315 -9.74 -23.51 12.73
C LYS A 315 -9.66 -22.55 13.92
N TYR A 316 -9.92 -21.26 13.69
CA TYR A 316 -9.72 -20.20 14.68
C TYR A 316 -10.97 -19.34 14.91
N ASN A 317 -12.07 -19.56 14.17
CA ASN A 317 -13.30 -18.76 14.22
C ASN A 317 -13.05 -17.26 14.00
N ILE A 318 -12.05 -16.93 13.18
CA ILE A 318 -11.70 -15.56 12.83
C ILE A 318 -12.41 -15.22 11.52
N ASN A 319 -13.42 -14.35 11.58
CA ASN A 319 -14.17 -13.91 10.42
C ASN A 319 -13.55 -12.62 9.84
N ILE A 320 -12.61 -12.79 8.90
CA ILE A 320 -12.00 -11.68 8.16
C ILE A 320 -12.43 -11.76 6.70
N SER A 321 -12.77 -10.61 6.11
CA SER A 321 -13.15 -10.56 4.70
C SER A 321 -11.94 -10.83 3.79
N GLU A 322 -12.17 -11.45 2.63
CA GLU A 322 -11.09 -11.71 1.67
C GLU A 322 -10.47 -10.40 1.16
N TYR A 323 -11.28 -9.36 1.03
CA TYR A 323 -10.83 -8.01 0.70
C TYR A 323 -9.86 -7.47 1.76
N SER A 324 -10.21 -7.58 3.05
CA SER A 324 -9.34 -7.19 4.16
C SER A 324 -8.00 -7.91 4.12
N LEU A 325 -7.97 -9.20 3.77
CA LEU A 325 -6.71 -9.93 3.61
C LEU A 325 -5.90 -9.45 2.39
N ARG A 326 -6.56 -9.13 1.28
CA ARG A 326 -5.95 -8.63 0.03
C ARG A 326 -5.44 -7.19 0.12
N CYS A 327 -5.94 -6.38 1.05
CA CYS A 327 -5.52 -4.99 1.25
C CYS A 327 -4.09 -4.82 1.80
N HIS A 328 -3.43 -5.92 2.17
CA HIS A 328 -2.10 -5.86 2.76
C HIS A 328 -1.01 -6.06 1.70
N ALA A 329 -0.19 -5.03 1.52
CA ALA A 329 0.94 -5.06 0.57
C ALA A 329 2.06 -6.06 0.96
N THR A 330 2.06 -6.56 2.19
CA THR A 330 3.06 -7.53 2.68
C THR A 330 2.45 -8.57 3.61
N VAL A 331 3.05 -9.77 3.64
CA VAL A 331 2.66 -10.87 4.54
C VAL A 331 2.76 -10.45 6.01
N GLY A 332 3.74 -9.61 6.38
CA GLY A 332 3.87 -9.11 7.76
C GLY A 332 2.67 -8.26 8.18
N LYS A 333 2.20 -7.33 7.32
CA LYS A 333 1.00 -6.53 7.59
C LYS A 333 -0.27 -7.37 7.63
N LEU A 334 -0.33 -8.42 6.80
CA LEU A 334 -1.41 -9.40 6.84
C LEU A 334 -1.45 -10.13 8.20
N ILE A 335 -0.29 -10.57 8.70
CA ILE A 335 -0.17 -11.23 10.00
C ILE A 335 -0.56 -10.30 11.14
N ASP A 336 -0.11 -9.04 11.11
CA ASP A 336 -0.50 -8.06 12.12
C ASP A 336 -2.02 -7.82 12.13
N SER A 337 -2.65 -7.81 10.97
CA SER A 337 -4.10 -7.67 10.81
C SER A 337 -4.85 -8.88 11.37
N ILE A 338 -4.43 -10.11 11.01
CA ILE A 338 -5.01 -11.35 11.53
C ILE A 338 -4.83 -11.45 13.05
N TRP A 339 -3.66 -11.07 13.58
CA TRP A 339 -3.39 -11.04 15.01
C TRP A 339 -4.24 -10.00 15.74
N SER A 340 -4.42 -8.82 15.15
CA SER A 340 -5.26 -7.76 15.72
C SER A 340 -6.73 -8.19 15.79
N GLU A 341 -7.25 -8.83 14.75
CA GLU A 341 -8.60 -9.39 14.75
C GLU A 341 -8.71 -10.57 15.72
N HIS A 342 -7.68 -11.42 15.84
CA HIS A 342 -7.66 -12.49 16.84
C HIS A 342 -7.80 -11.94 18.27
N ILE A 343 -7.05 -10.89 18.61
CA ILE A 343 -7.11 -10.28 19.96
C ILE A 343 -8.47 -9.64 20.23
N LYS A 344 -9.07 -8.96 19.24
CA LYS A 344 -10.38 -8.30 19.39
C LYS A 344 -11.50 -9.23 19.82
N TYR A 345 -11.42 -10.52 19.47
CA TYR A 345 -12.42 -11.54 19.80
C TYR A 345 -11.92 -12.53 20.88
N ALA A 346 -10.72 -12.32 21.44
CA ALA A 346 -10.12 -13.17 22.48
C ALA A 346 -10.20 -12.57 23.90
N LEU A 347 -10.44 -11.26 24.01
CA LEU A 347 -10.94 -10.54 25.19
C LEU A 347 -12.46 -10.52 25.16
#